data_AF-A0A376Y811-F1
#
_entry.id   AF-A0A376Y811-F1
#
_cell.length_a   1.000
_cell.length_b   1.000
_cell.length_c   1.000
_cell.angle_alpha   90.00
_cell.angle_beta   90.00
_cell.angle_gamma   90.00
#
_symmetry.space_group_name_H-M   'P 1'
#
loop_
_entity.id
_entity.type
_entity.pdbx_description
1 polymer ?
#
loop_
_entity_poly.entity_id
_entity_poly.type
_entity_poly.pdbx_seq_one_letter_code
_entity_poly.pdbx_strand_id
1 'polypeptide(L)'
;MSLDINQIALHQLIKRDEQNLELVLRDSLLEPTETVVEMVAELHRVYSAKNKAYGLFSEESELAQTLRLQRQGEEDFLAFSRAATGRLRDELAKYPFADGGFVLFCHYRYLAVEYLLVAVLSNLSSMRVNENLDINPTHYLDINHADIVARID
;
A
#
# COMPACT_ATOMS: atom_id res chain seq x y z
N MET A 1 2.52 -0.48 22.85
CA MET A 1 2.41 -0.53 21.38
C MET A 1 1.29 0.44 20.99
N SER A 2 1.59 1.46 20.17
CA SER A 2 0.64 2.54 19.84
C SER A 2 -0.10 2.34 18.51
N LEU A 3 0.28 1.33 17.72
CA LEU A 3 -0.32 1.00 16.43
C LEU A 3 -0.97 -0.39 16.49
N ASP A 4 -2.19 -0.50 15.99
CA ASP A 4 -3.03 -1.71 16.00
C ASP A 4 -3.64 -1.91 14.62
N ILE A 5 -3.36 -3.03 13.95
CA ILE A 5 -3.81 -3.29 12.58
C ILE A 5 -5.18 -3.97 12.62
N ASN A 6 -6.18 -3.32 12.03
CA ASN A 6 -7.52 -3.90 11.88
C ASN A 6 -7.58 -4.81 10.65
N GLN A 7 -7.19 -4.29 9.50
CA GLN A 7 -7.22 -5.01 8.21
C GLN A 7 -6.09 -4.53 7.31
N ILE A 8 -5.49 -5.46 6.57
CA ILE A 8 -4.37 -5.16 5.68
C ILE A 8 -4.39 -6.05 4.44
N ALA A 9 -4.16 -5.43 3.29
CA ALA A 9 -4.05 -6.10 2.01
C ALA A 9 -2.85 -5.54 1.23
N LEU A 10 -2.16 -6.42 0.51
CA LEU A 10 -1.05 -6.09 -0.37
C LEU A 10 -1.34 -6.64 -1.76
N HIS A 11 -1.38 -5.78 -2.75
CA HIS A 11 -1.53 -6.13 -4.16
C HIS A 11 -0.25 -5.77 -4.91
N GLN A 12 -0.16 -6.15 -6.18
CA GLN A 12 1.00 -5.83 -7.01
C GLN A 12 0.57 -5.28 -8.37
N LEU A 13 1.27 -4.22 -8.79
CA LEU A 13 1.27 -3.69 -10.15
C LEU A 13 2.55 -4.17 -10.83
N ILE A 14 2.43 -4.84 -11.97
CA ILE A 14 3.58 -5.31 -12.75
C ILE A 14 3.61 -4.55 -14.06
N LYS A 15 4.64 -3.72 -14.24
CA LYS A 15 4.90 -3.07 -15.52
C LYS A 15 5.53 -4.07 -16.49
N ARG A 16 4.83 -4.39 -17.58
CA ARG A 16 5.33 -5.30 -18.63
C ARG A 16 6.03 -4.54 -19.75
N ASP A 17 5.51 -3.38 -20.10
CA ASP A 17 6.04 -2.47 -21.11
C ASP A 17 5.61 -1.01 -20.77
N GLU A 18 5.86 -0.06 -21.68
CA GLU A 18 5.54 1.36 -21.46
C GLU A 18 4.05 1.66 -21.30
N GLN A 19 3.15 0.76 -21.72
CA GLN A 19 1.70 1.01 -21.77
C GLN A 19 0.88 0.01 -20.94
N ASN A 20 1.49 -1.07 -20.44
CA ASN A 20 0.77 -2.16 -19.83
C ASN A 20 1.20 -2.42 -18.37
N LEU A 21 0.28 -2.10 -17.45
CA LEU A 21 0.35 -2.41 -16.02
C LEU A 21 -0.60 -3.57 -15.70
N GLU A 22 -0.03 -4.74 -15.41
CA GLU A 22 -0.77 -5.92 -14.99
C GLU A 22 -1.06 -5.88 -13.48
N LEU A 23 -2.20 -6.44 -13.07
CA LEU A 23 -2.62 -6.55 -11.67
C LEU A 23 -2.45 -7.96 -11.15
N VAL A 24 -1.77 -8.09 -10.02
CA VAL A 24 -1.83 -9.30 -9.19
C VAL A 24 -2.50 -8.94 -7.87
N LEU A 25 -3.70 -9.45 -7.69
CA LEU A 25 -4.52 -9.17 -6.51
C LEU A 25 -4.48 -10.36 -5.56
N ARG A 26 -4.19 -10.13 -4.28
CA ARG A 26 -4.33 -11.17 -3.26
C ARG A 26 -5.75 -11.68 -3.14
N ASP A 27 -5.87 -12.95 -2.73
CA ASP A 27 -7.12 -13.67 -2.43
C ASP A 27 -7.55 -13.62 -0.98
N SER A 28 -6.68 -13.14 -0.10
CA SER A 28 -6.94 -13.00 1.33
C SER A 28 -6.20 -11.79 1.91
N LEU A 29 -6.74 -11.28 3.01
CA LEU A 29 -6.04 -10.31 3.86
C LEU A 29 -4.73 -10.89 4.39
N LEU A 30 -3.78 -10.03 4.69
CA LEU A 30 -2.57 -10.43 5.42
C LEU A 30 -2.92 -10.61 6.90
N GLU A 31 -2.34 -11.63 7.52
CA GLU A 31 -2.35 -11.75 8.97
C GLU A 31 -1.40 -10.71 9.57
N PRO A 32 -1.76 -10.04 10.68
CA PRO A 32 -0.93 -9.05 11.34
C PRO A 32 0.17 -9.73 12.17
N THR A 33 1.08 -10.44 11.49
CA THR A 33 2.27 -11.01 12.10
C THR A 33 3.20 -9.91 12.60
N GLU A 34 4.15 -10.25 13.47
CA GLU A 34 5.14 -9.30 13.99
C GLU A 34 5.84 -8.51 12.86
N THR A 35 6.29 -9.20 11.80
CA THR A 35 6.91 -8.57 10.63
C THR A 35 5.96 -7.60 9.91
N VAL A 36 4.67 -7.93 9.79
CA VAL A 36 3.68 -7.04 9.15
C VAL A 36 3.42 -5.81 10.02
N VAL A 37 3.34 -5.99 11.34
CA VAL A 37 3.18 -4.89 12.30
C VAL A 37 4.39 -3.95 12.26
N GLU A 38 5.61 -4.48 12.25
CA GLU A 38 6.84 -3.71 12.11
C GLU A 38 6.89 -2.92 10.79
N MET A 39 6.53 -3.56 9.67
CA MET A 39 6.47 -2.91 8.37
C MET A 39 5.51 -1.71 8.37
N VAL A 40 4.30 -1.88 8.92
CA VAL A 40 3.30 -0.80 8.99
C VAL A 40 3.74 0.29 9.96
N ALA A 41 4.34 -0.06 11.10
CA ALA A 41 4.87 0.91 12.05
C ALA A 41 5.98 1.77 11.43
N GLU A 42 6.89 1.15 10.67
CA GLU A 42 7.95 1.87 9.96
C GLU A 42 7.38 2.76 8.86
N LEU A 43 6.44 2.27 8.06
CA LEU A 43 5.79 3.07 7.02
C LEU A 43 5.02 4.26 7.62
N HIS A 44 4.33 4.06 8.74
CA HIS A 44 3.68 5.14 9.49
C HIS A 44 4.70 6.18 9.96
N ARG A 45 5.86 5.75 10.48
CA ARG A 45 6.93 6.64 10.95
C ARG A 45 7.52 7.45 9.80
N VAL A 46 7.89 6.78 8.70
CA VAL A 46 8.43 7.42 7.49
C VAL A 46 7.44 8.42 6.92
N TYR A 47 6.17 8.01 6.76
CA TYR A 47 5.13 8.91 6.27
C TYR A 47 4.98 10.11 7.21
N SER A 48 4.85 9.90 8.51
CA SER A 48 4.66 10.96 9.53
C SER A 48 5.80 11.97 9.59
N ALA A 49 7.03 11.59 9.23
CA ALA A 49 8.18 12.49 9.20
C ALA A 49 8.25 13.39 7.94
N LYS A 50 7.56 13.05 6.84
CA LYS A 50 7.55 13.84 5.61
C LYS A 50 6.62 15.06 5.73
N ASN A 51 6.98 16.16 5.05
CA ASN A 51 6.04 17.26 4.78
C ASN A 51 4.93 16.77 3.85
N LYS A 52 3.67 17.11 4.16
CA LYS A 52 2.49 16.58 3.48
C LYS A 52 1.73 17.72 2.82
N ALA A 53 1.18 17.45 1.64
CA ALA A 53 0.03 18.18 1.12
C ALA A 53 -1.26 17.55 1.65
N TYR A 54 -2.33 18.33 1.68
CA TYR A 54 -3.67 17.88 2.04
C TYR A 54 -4.58 18.01 0.82
N GLY A 55 -5.55 17.11 0.71
CA GLY A 55 -6.53 17.10 -0.36
C GLY A 55 -7.89 16.63 0.17
N LEU A 56 -8.94 16.94 -0.58
CA LEU A 56 -10.30 16.49 -0.32
C LEU A 56 -10.77 15.67 -1.52
N PHE A 57 -11.64 14.70 -1.26
CA PHE A 57 -12.36 14.03 -2.33
C PHE A 57 -13.31 15.01 -3.02
N SER A 58 -13.44 14.90 -4.34
CA SER A 58 -14.52 15.57 -5.06
C SER A 58 -15.87 14.94 -4.70
N GLU A 59 -16.97 15.65 -4.93
CA GLU A 59 -18.32 15.16 -4.63
C GLU A 59 -18.66 13.88 -5.41
N GLU A 60 -18.15 13.75 -6.63
CA GLU A 60 -18.35 12.59 -7.51
C GLU A 60 -17.32 11.47 -7.30
N SER A 61 -16.51 11.53 -6.23
CA SER A 61 -15.46 10.54 -6.01
C SER A 61 -16.04 9.17 -5.65
N GLU A 62 -15.97 8.23 -6.59
CA GLU A 62 -16.35 6.83 -6.35
C GLU A 62 -15.55 6.19 -5.21
N LEU A 63 -14.25 6.50 -5.10
CA LEU A 63 -13.40 5.99 -4.03
C LEU A 63 -13.88 6.46 -2.66
N ALA A 64 -14.32 7.72 -2.55
CA ALA A 64 -14.88 8.26 -1.31
C ALA A 64 -16.19 7.56 -0.95
N GLN A 65 -17.04 7.27 -1.94
CA GLN A 65 -18.28 6.54 -1.72
C GLN A 65 -18.02 5.11 -1.23
N THR A 66 -17.17 4.34 -1.91
CA THR A 66 -16.85 2.96 -1.51
C THR A 66 -16.13 2.92 -0.17
N LEU A 67 -15.23 3.88 0.10
CA LEU A 67 -14.58 3.98 1.42
C LEU A 67 -15.59 4.22 2.56
N ARG A 68 -16.63 5.04 2.33
CA ARG A 68 -17.69 5.25 3.32
C ARG A 68 -18.48 3.97 3.59
N LEU A 69 -18.89 3.25 2.55
CA LEU A 69 -19.59 1.97 2.69
C LEU A 69 -18.71 0.93 3.40
N GLN A 70 -17.43 0.86 3.05
CA GLN A 70 -16.46 -0.01 3.71
C GLN A 70 -16.32 0.32 5.21
N ARG A 71 -16.21 1.62 5.57
CA ARG A 71 -16.17 2.05 6.98
C ARG A 71 -17.47 1.79 7.74
N GLN A 72 -18.60 1.74 7.05
CA GLN A 72 -19.91 1.37 7.62
C GLN A 72 -20.10 -0.16 7.75
N GLY A 73 -19.17 -0.95 7.21
CA GLY A 73 -19.26 -2.41 7.18
C GLY A 73 -20.21 -2.96 6.10
N GLU A 74 -20.64 -2.11 5.16
CA GLU A 74 -21.49 -2.48 4.03
C GLU A 74 -20.69 -3.03 2.85
N GLU A 75 -19.37 -2.80 2.83
CA GLU A 75 -18.44 -3.30 1.81
C GLU A 75 -17.26 -4.03 2.47
N ASP A 76 -16.87 -5.18 1.90
CA ASP A 76 -15.72 -5.95 2.36
C ASP A 76 -14.39 -5.23 2.04
N PHE A 77 -13.46 -5.23 3.00
CA PHE A 77 -12.18 -4.52 2.85
C PHE A 77 -11.32 -5.06 1.71
N LEU A 78 -11.30 -6.39 1.49
CA LEU A 78 -10.53 -6.99 0.41
C LEU A 78 -11.16 -6.67 -0.94
N ALA A 79 -12.48 -6.72 -1.05
CA ALA A 79 -13.19 -6.29 -2.27
C ALA A 79 -12.92 -4.81 -2.58
N PHE A 80 -13.01 -3.94 -1.58
CA PHE A 80 -12.67 -2.52 -1.68
C PHE A 80 -11.22 -2.32 -2.15
N SER A 81 -10.24 -2.97 -1.50
CA SER A 81 -8.82 -2.79 -1.83
C SER A 81 -8.48 -3.26 -3.24
N ARG A 82 -9.12 -4.34 -3.71
CA ARG A 82 -9.02 -4.85 -5.08
C ARG A 82 -9.58 -3.85 -6.10
N ALA A 83 -10.79 -3.35 -5.88
CA ALA A 83 -11.42 -2.38 -6.77
C ALA A 83 -10.62 -1.06 -6.82
N ALA A 84 -10.18 -0.56 -5.67
CA ALA A 84 -9.34 0.63 -5.58
C ALA A 84 -7.98 0.45 -6.29
N THR A 85 -7.36 -0.72 -6.18
CA THR A 85 -6.12 -1.05 -6.92
C THR A 85 -6.36 -1.05 -8.44
N GLY A 86 -7.50 -1.56 -8.89
CA GLY A 86 -7.90 -1.51 -10.31
C GLY A 86 -7.96 -0.08 -10.84
N ARG A 87 -8.65 0.82 -10.11
CA ARG A 87 -8.71 2.25 -10.45
C ARG A 87 -7.32 2.90 -10.44
N LEU A 88 -6.49 2.56 -9.45
CA LEU A 88 -5.13 3.07 -9.37
C LEU A 88 -4.28 2.65 -10.58
N ARG A 89 -4.40 1.39 -11.04
CA ARG A 89 -3.76 0.95 -12.29
C ARG A 89 -4.22 1.80 -13.47
N ASP A 90 -5.53 1.98 -13.63
CA ASP A 90 -6.08 2.73 -14.78
C ASP A 90 -5.61 4.18 -14.80
N GLU A 91 -5.43 4.78 -13.62
CA GLU A 91 -4.86 6.13 -13.49
C GLU A 91 -3.36 6.13 -13.82
N LEU A 92 -2.59 5.22 -13.24
CA LEU A 92 -1.14 5.13 -13.45
C LEU A 92 -0.78 4.78 -14.90
N ALA A 93 -1.60 3.99 -15.60
CA ALA A 93 -1.40 3.62 -17.00
C ALA A 93 -1.43 4.83 -17.96
N LYS A 94 -1.99 5.97 -17.54
CA LYS A 94 -1.96 7.22 -18.31
C LYS A 94 -0.58 7.87 -18.34
N TYR A 95 0.33 7.45 -17.46
CA TYR A 95 1.65 8.02 -17.27
C TYR A 95 2.74 7.01 -17.68
N PRO A 96 3.50 7.23 -18.78
CA PRO A 96 4.50 6.28 -19.26
C PRO A 96 5.62 5.97 -18.25
N PHE A 97 5.89 6.91 -17.34
CA PHE A 97 6.90 6.78 -16.29
C PHE A 97 6.38 6.07 -15.04
N ALA A 98 5.09 5.73 -14.95
CA ALA A 98 4.58 5.01 -13.78
C ALA A 98 5.22 3.62 -13.74
N ASP A 99 5.91 3.32 -12.63
CA ASP A 99 6.51 2.03 -12.41
C ASP A 99 5.54 1.07 -11.69
N GLY A 100 5.83 -0.22 -11.82
CA GLY A 100 5.17 -1.23 -11.02
C GLY A 100 5.58 -1.15 -9.55
N GLY A 101 4.95 -1.95 -8.71
CA GLY A 101 5.24 -1.98 -7.28
C GLY A 101 4.18 -2.73 -6.52
N PHE A 102 4.20 -2.59 -5.20
CA PHE A 102 3.24 -3.18 -4.30
C PHE A 102 2.28 -2.13 -3.77
N VAL A 103 0.99 -2.38 -3.91
CA VAL A 103 -0.06 -1.47 -3.42
C VAL A 103 -0.54 -1.98 -2.08
N LEU A 104 -0.17 -1.28 -1.02
CA LEU A 104 -0.58 -1.57 0.35
C LEU A 104 -1.84 -0.79 0.68
N PHE A 105 -2.84 -1.48 1.23
CA PHE A 105 -3.96 -0.88 1.96
C PHE A 105 -3.87 -1.36 3.40
N CYS A 106 -3.82 -0.44 4.35
CA CYS A 106 -3.78 -0.76 5.76
C CYS A 106 -4.78 0.12 6.54
N HIS A 107 -5.79 -0.53 7.11
CA HIS A 107 -6.67 0.04 8.11
C HIS A 107 -6.08 -0.26 9.49
N TYR A 108 -5.67 0.78 10.20
CA TYR A 108 -5.05 0.66 11.51
C TYR A 108 -5.43 1.83 12.42
N ARG A 109 -5.34 1.57 13.71
CA ARG A 109 -5.52 2.56 14.76
C ARG A 109 -4.18 3.02 15.28
N TYR A 110 -4.00 4.35 15.39
CA TYR A 110 -2.84 4.96 16.04
C TYR A 110 -3.29 6.08 16.97
N LEU A 111 -2.91 6.00 18.25
CA LEU A 111 -3.32 6.97 19.29
C LEU A 111 -4.84 7.22 19.32
N ALA A 112 -5.62 6.15 19.23
CA ALA A 112 -7.10 6.15 19.21
C ALA A 112 -7.75 6.80 17.97
N VAL A 113 -7.00 7.07 16.91
CA VAL A 113 -7.53 7.52 15.62
C VAL A 113 -7.41 6.40 14.61
N GLU A 114 -8.50 6.13 13.88
CA GLU A 114 -8.53 5.18 12.77
C GLU A 114 -7.99 5.82 11.50
N TYR A 115 -7.12 5.12 10.80
CA TYR A 115 -6.54 5.57 9.56
C TYR A 115 -6.66 4.49 8.48
N LEU A 116 -6.91 4.91 7.25
CA LEU A 116 -6.59 4.13 6.07
C LEU A 116 -5.30 4.69 5.46
N LEU A 117 -4.24 3.90 5.41
CA LEU A 117 -3.02 4.22 4.68
C LEU A 117 -2.99 3.42 3.39
N VAL A 118 -2.78 4.14 2.29
CA VAL A 118 -2.59 3.58 0.95
C VAL A 118 -1.22 3.98 0.46
N ALA A 119 -0.39 3.00 0.06
CA ALA A 119 0.96 3.26 -0.40
C ALA A 119 1.31 2.40 -1.62
N VAL A 120 2.06 2.97 -2.57
CA VAL A 120 2.75 2.22 -3.62
C VAL A 120 4.22 2.10 -3.22
N LEU A 121 4.67 0.87 -2.97
CA LEU A 121 6.01 0.55 -2.52
C LEU A 121 6.80 -0.11 -3.64
N SER A 122 7.97 0.43 -3.95
CA SER A 122 8.90 -0.15 -4.90
C SER A 122 9.64 -1.33 -4.29
N ASN A 123 10.11 -2.24 -5.14
CA ASN A 123 10.98 -3.35 -4.74
C ASN A 123 12.42 -3.02 -5.13
N LEU A 124 13.35 -3.12 -4.17
CA LEU A 124 14.77 -2.97 -4.43
C LEU A 124 15.46 -4.32 -4.45
N SER A 125 16.47 -4.42 -5.30
CA SER A 125 17.35 -5.59 -5.38
C SER A 125 18.68 -5.25 -4.73
N SER A 126 19.16 -6.14 -3.86
CA SER A 126 20.48 -6.03 -3.24
C SER A 126 21.15 -7.39 -3.18
N MET A 127 22.39 -7.42 -2.69
CA MET A 127 23.17 -8.62 -2.44
C MET A 127 23.20 -8.89 -0.93
N ARG A 128 22.77 -10.09 -0.54
CA ARG A 128 22.92 -10.59 0.84
C ARG A 128 24.02 -11.64 0.86
N VAL A 129 24.94 -11.49 1.81
CA VAL A 129 25.92 -12.53 2.15
C VAL A 129 25.29 -13.45 3.20
N ASN A 130 25.21 -14.75 2.93
CA ASN A 130 24.67 -15.75 3.88
C ASN A 130 25.75 -16.22 4.88
N GLU A 131 25.40 -17.15 5.78
CA GLU A 131 26.35 -17.67 6.78
C GLU A 131 27.55 -18.42 6.17
N ASN A 132 27.41 -18.92 4.94
CA ASN A 132 28.47 -19.62 4.19
C ASN A 132 29.36 -18.69 3.37
N LEU A 133 29.17 -17.37 3.46
CA LEU A 133 29.84 -16.34 2.64
C LEU A 133 29.45 -16.34 1.16
N ASP A 134 28.31 -16.96 0.80
CA ASP A 134 27.77 -16.87 -0.57
C ASP A 134 27.02 -15.57 -0.77
N ILE A 135 27.18 -14.98 -1.95
CA ILE A 135 26.47 -13.77 -2.38
C ILE A 135 25.19 -14.20 -3.11
N ASN A 136 24.04 -13.89 -2.51
CA ASN A 136 22.73 -14.17 -3.10
C ASN A 136 21.96 -12.88 -3.38
N PRO A 137 21.19 -12.81 -4.47
CA PRO A 137 20.26 -11.71 -4.67
C PRO A 137 19.18 -11.75 -3.59
N THR A 138 18.81 -10.58 -3.07
CA THR A 138 17.67 -10.40 -2.17
C THR A 138 16.81 -9.24 -2.65
N HIS A 139 15.50 -9.39 -2.48
CA HIS A 139 14.53 -8.36 -2.80
C HIS A 139 13.89 -7.85 -1.50
N TYR A 140 13.67 -6.54 -1.40
CA TYR A 140 13.03 -5.93 -0.23
C TYR A 140 12.18 -4.73 -0.63
N LEU A 141 11.14 -4.48 0.15
CA LEU A 141 10.27 -3.31 -0.02
C LEU A 141 11.01 -2.04 0.40
N ASP A 142 11.01 -1.04 -0.46
CA ASP A 142 11.57 0.28 -0.14
C ASP A 142 10.55 1.14 0.60
N ILE A 143 10.44 0.92 1.90
CA ILE A 143 9.55 1.68 2.78
C ILE A 143 10.00 3.13 2.92
N ASN A 144 11.31 3.38 2.88
CA ASN A 144 11.90 4.70 3.15
C ASN A 144 11.69 5.67 1.98
N HIS A 145 11.69 5.17 0.75
CA HIS A 145 11.47 5.97 -0.46
C HIS A 145 10.10 5.68 -1.09
N ALA A 146 9.08 5.40 -0.27
CA ALA A 146 7.71 5.34 -0.76
C ALA A 146 7.29 6.71 -1.34
N ASP A 147 7.10 6.75 -2.66
CA ASP A 147 6.83 7.98 -3.43
C ASP A 147 5.34 8.34 -3.46
N ILE A 148 4.47 7.34 -3.55
CA ILE A 148 3.01 7.53 -3.57
C ILE A 148 2.44 7.00 -2.27
N VAL A 149 2.11 7.89 -1.34
CA VAL A 149 1.50 7.53 -0.05
C VAL A 149 0.40 8.53 0.32
N ALA A 150 -0.78 8.02 0.65
CA ALA A 150 -1.90 8.79 1.16
C ALA A 150 -2.39 8.18 2.47
N ARG A 151 -2.76 9.03 3.44
CA ARG A 151 -3.43 8.63 4.68
C ARG A 151 -4.76 9.37 4.77
N ILE A 152 -5.82 8.63 5.05
CA ILE A 152 -7.19 9.13 5.17
C ILE A 152 -7.64 8.89 6.60
N ASP A 153 -8.12 9.94 7.28
CA ASP A 153 -8.74 9.90 8.60
C ASP A 153 -10.27 9.78 8.55
#